data_AF-A0A498G587-F1
#
_entry.id   AF-A0A498G587-F1
#
_cell.length_a   1.000
_cell.length_b   1.000
_cell.length_c   1.000
_cell.angle_alpha   90.00
_cell.angle_beta   90.00
_cell.angle_gamma   90.00
#
_symmetry.space_group_name_H-M   'P 1'
#
loop_
_entity.id
_entity.type
_entity.pdbx_description
1 polymer ?
#
loop_
_entity_poly.entity_id
_entity_poly.type
_entity_poly.pdbx_seq_one_letter_code
_entity_poly.pdbx_strand_id
1 'polypeptide(L)'
;MSQASPSPSNGDTTQERTEHERITDVRDLDVGDEILVGDRVKPIVVDDHGTRPVQTFQGERTQHAVEASGEWADAVSVLLVNRIDMGTGERRGDISVDLGAPEPVWRVSE
;
A
#
# COMPACT_ATOMS: atom_id res chain seq x y z
N MET A 1 -25.82 -38.78 7.01
CA MET A 1 -25.89 -37.31 7.09
C MET A 1 -24.68 -36.84 7.87
N SER A 2 -23.57 -36.52 7.18
CA SER A 2 -22.40 -35.88 7.81
C SER A 2 -21.95 -34.78 6.86
N GLN A 3 -22.47 -33.58 7.10
CA GLN A 3 -22.03 -32.38 6.38
C GLN A 3 -20.81 -31.86 7.15
N ALA A 4 -19.63 -31.99 6.56
CA ALA A 4 -18.42 -31.44 7.11
C ALA A 4 -18.53 -29.90 7.10
N SER A 5 -18.34 -29.29 8.27
CA SER A 5 -18.23 -27.84 8.42
C SER A 5 -17.07 -27.33 7.57
N PRO A 6 -17.24 -26.27 6.76
CA PRO A 6 -16.08 -25.60 6.17
C PRO A 6 -15.31 -24.92 7.31
N SER A 7 -14.06 -25.33 7.51
CA SER A 7 -13.10 -24.57 8.32
C SER A 7 -13.01 -23.15 7.73
N PRO A 8 -12.94 -22.09 8.55
CA PRO A 8 -12.57 -20.78 8.03
C PRO A 8 -11.17 -20.91 7.45
N SER A 9 -11.06 -20.80 6.13
CA SER A 9 -9.78 -20.44 5.50
C SER A 9 -9.31 -19.19 6.22
N ASN A 10 -8.03 -19.13 6.61
CA ASN A 10 -7.43 -17.91 7.15
C ASN A 10 -7.79 -16.77 6.21
N GLY A 11 -8.79 -15.99 6.62
CA GLY A 11 -9.42 -14.98 5.79
C GLY A 11 -8.36 -13.94 5.53
N ASP A 12 -7.96 -13.84 4.27
CA ASP A 12 -7.29 -12.67 3.77
C ASP A 12 -8.28 -11.51 3.92
N THR A 13 -8.26 -10.84 5.07
CA THR A 13 -9.15 -9.72 5.40
C THR A 13 -8.83 -8.46 4.59
N THR A 14 -7.98 -8.56 3.57
CA THR A 14 -7.59 -7.45 2.69
C THR A 14 -8.39 -7.39 1.38
N GLN A 15 -9.23 -8.40 1.10
CA GLN A 15 -10.41 -8.27 0.22
C GLN A 15 -11.57 -7.90 1.17
N GLU A 16 -12.23 -6.74 1.14
CA GLU A 16 -13.01 -6.21 0.04
C GLU A 16 -13.45 -4.78 0.42
N ARG A 17 -12.72 -3.74 0.00
CA ARG A 17 -13.30 -2.39 -0.10
C ARG A 17 -13.74 -2.18 -1.54
N THR A 18 -14.78 -2.88 -1.97
CA THR A 18 -15.24 -2.90 -3.38
C THR A 18 -15.67 -1.54 -3.91
N GLU A 19 -15.98 -0.60 -3.01
CA GLU A 19 -16.30 0.80 -3.31
C GLU A 19 -15.07 1.67 -3.63
N HIS A 20 -13.85 1.17 -3.39
CA HIS A 20 -12.61 1.91 -3.52
C HIS A 20 -11.66 1.25 -4.51
N GLU A 21 -10.93 2.07 -5.28
CA GLU A 21 -9.94 1.56 -6.22
C GLU A 21 -8.74 0.98 -5.46
N ARG A 22 -8.39 -0.26 -5.80
CA ARG A 22 -7.22 -0.92 -5.25
C ARG A 22 -5.95 -0.40 -5.91
N ILE A 23 -5.07 0.23 -5.14
CA ILE A 23 -3.78 0.73 -5.65
C ILE A 23 -2.73 -0.37 -5.55
N THR A 24 -2.05 -0.64 -6.67
CA THR A 24 -0.98 -1.65 -6.77
C THR A 24 0.36 -1.07 -7.22
N ASP A 25 0.38 0.16 -7.72
CA ASP A 25 1.59 0.92 -8.07
C ASP A 25 1.51 2.30 -7.42
N VAL A 26 2.51 2.68 -6.62
CA VAL A 26 2.51 4.00 -5.96
C VAL A 26 2.64 5.14 -6.97
N ARG A 27 3.05 4.85 -8.21
CA ARG A 27 3.04 5.82 -9.30
C ARG A 27 1.66 6.24 -9.76
N ASP A 28 0.65 5.46 -9.41
CA ASP A 28 -0.72 5.78 -9.79
C ASP A 28 -1.31 6.86 -8.88
N LEU A 29 -0.69 7.13 -7.71
CA LEU A 29 -1.13 8.13 -6.74
C LEU A 29 -0.71 9.55 -7.14
N ASP A 30 -1.63 10.50 -6.97
CA ASP A 30 -1.42 11.92 -7.19
C ASP A 30 -1.51 12.73 -5.89
N VAL A 31 -0.80 13.87 -5.81
CA VAL A 31 -0.90 14.77 -4.65
C VAL A 31 -2.32 15.28 -4.53
N GLY A 32 -2.88 15.16 -3.32
CA GLY A 32 -4.27 15.44 -3.03
C GLY A 32 -5.18 14.20 -3.03
N ASP A 33 -4.71 13.04 -3.48
CA ASP A 33 -5.49 11.81 -3.40
C ASP A 33 -5.75 11.43 -1.94
N GLU A 34 -7.01 11.13 -1.62
CA GLU A 34 -7.37 10.49 -0.37
C GLU A 34 -7.22 8.98 -0.47
N ILE A 35 -6.48 8.39 0.47
CA ILE A 35 -6.19 6.97 0.49
C ILE A 35 -6.44 6.35 1.87
N LEU A 36 -6.89 5.10 1.84
CA LEU A 36 -7.00 4.24 3.00
C LEU A 36 -5.86 3.24 2.98
N VAL A 37 -5.19 3.06 4.11
CA VAL A 37 -4.06 2.13 4.28
C VAL A 37 -4.43 1.09 5.31
N GLY A 38 -4.29 -0.19 4.99
CA GLY A 38 -4.64 -1.30 5.87
C GLY A 38 -6.10 -1.29 6.32
N ASP A 39 -6.31 -1.52 7.60
CA ASP A 39 -7.63 -1.50 8.24
C ASP A 39 -8.10 -0.09 8.64
N ARG A 40 -7.35 0.96 8.31
CA ARG A 40 -7.70 2.33 8.70
C ARG A 40 -9.06 2.75 8.15
N VAL A 41 -9.86 3.42 8.96
CA VAL A 41 -11.19 3.92 8.58
C VAL A 41 -11.20 5.39 8.18
N LYS A 42 -10.15 6.14 8.52
CA LYS A 42 -9.98 7.54 8.13
C LYS A 42 -8.93 7.64 7.03
N PRO A 43 -9.25 8.27 5.89
CA PRO A 43 -8.28 8.45 4.81
C PRO A 43 -7.19 9.44 5.21
N ILE A 44 -5.98 9.20 4.72
CA ILE A 44 -4.88 10.16 4.69
C ILE A 44 -4.77 10.74 3.27
N VAL A 45 -4.18 11.93 3.14
CA VAL A 45 -4.00 12.63 1.87
C VAL A 45 -2.58 12.44 1.39
N VAL A 46 -2.39 12.21 0.09
CA VAL A 46 -1.06 12.20 -0.53
C VAL A 46 -0.50 13.63 -0.58
N ASP A 47 0.64 13.85 0.04
CA ASP A 47 1.23 15.17 0.22
C ASP A 47 2.39 15.44 -0.76
N ASP A 48 3.20 14.41 -1.05
CA ASP A 48 4.38 14.55 -1.91
C ASP A 48 4.76 13.23 -2.60
N HIS A 49 5.48 13.35 -3.71
CA HIS A 49 6.10 12.24 -4.43
C HIS A 49 7.59 12.43 -4.57
N GLY A 50 8.31 11.33 -4.38
CA GLY A 50 9.75 11.31 -4.51
C GLY A 50 10.26 10.05 -5.16
N THR A 51 11.58 10.01 -5.22
CA THR A 51 12.29 8.77 -5.52
C THR A 51 13.41 8.58 -4.52
N ARG A 52 13.77 7.31 -4.29
CA ARG A 52 14.87 6.94 -3.39
C ARG A 52 15.76 5.88 -4.05
N PRO A 53 17.06 5.88 -3.74
CA PRO A 53 17.92 4.78 -4.14
C PRO A 53 17.59 3.53 -3.32
N VAL A 54 17.68 2.37 -3.96
CA VAL A 54 17.55 1.06 -3.32
C VAL A 54 18.61 0.12 -3.87
N GLN A 55 19.35 -0.53 -2.98
CA GLN A 55 20.37 -1.49 -3.35
C GLN A 55 19.73 -2.86 -3.62
N THR A 56 19.87 -3.38 -4.83
CA THR A 56 19.46 -4.74 -5.21
C THR A 56 20.68 -5.63 -5.42
N PHE A 57 20.47 -6.94 -5.63
CA PHE A 57 21.57 -7.85 -6.01
C PHE A 57 22.16 -7.52 -7.39
N GLN A 58 21.44 -6.78 -8.23
CA GLN A 58 21.92 -6.32 -9.54
C GLN A 58 22.56 -4.92 -9.50
N GLY A 59 22.64 -4.28 -8.33
CA GLY A 59 23.13 -2.91 -8.18
C GLY A 59 22.07 -1.95 -7.65
N GLU A 60 22.44 -0.67 -7.56
CA GLU A 60 21.54 0.40 -7.15
C GLU A 60 20.44 0.61 -8.20
N ARG A 61 19.21 0.83 -7.75
CA ARG A 61 18.05 1.17 -8.56
C ARG A 61 17.31 2.34 -7.93
N THR A 62 16.48 3.00 -8.72
CA THR A 62 15.59 4.06 -8.24
C THR A 62 14.20 3.50 -7.96
N GLN A 63 13.67 3.75 -6.77
CA GLN A 63 12.34 3.36 -6.33
C GLN A 63 11.48 4.61 -6.17
N HIS A 64 10.22 4.55 -6.61
CA HIS A 64 9.25 5.62 -6.36
C HIS A 64 8.75 5.54 -4.93
N ALA A 65 8.55 6.70 -4.33
CA ALA A 65 8.02 6.85 -2.99
C ALA A 65 6.95 7.92 -2.98
N VAL A 66 5.94 7.71 -2.15
CA VAL A 66 4.84 8.64 -1.93
C VAL A 66 4.72 8.87 -0.44
N GLU A 67 4.61 10.13 -0.03
CA GLU A 67 4.32 10.50 1.35
C GLU A 67 2.84 10.88 1.46
N ALA A 68 2.18 10.40 2.50
CA ALA A 68 0.79 10.72 2.78
C ALA A 68 0.56 10.91 4.28
N SER A 69 -0.29 11.86 4.64
CA SER A 69 -0.55 12.20 6.04
C SER A 69 -2.00 12.59 6.30
N GLY A 70 -2.38 12.58 7.58
CA GLY A 70 -3.69 13.06 8.02
C GLY A 70 -3.57 14.41 8.72
N GLU A 71 -4.69 15.15 8.77
CA GLU A 71 -4.76 16.45 9.46
C GLU A 71 -5.49 16.39 10.83
N TRP A 72 -5.72 15.21 11.40
CA TRP A 72 -6.36 15.04 12.71
C TRP A 72 -5.36 14.92 13.87
N ALA A 73 -5.84 15.08 15.10
CA ALA A 73 -5.01 15.18 16.32
C ALA A 73 -4.02 14.03 16.55
N ASP A 74 -4.32 12.83 16.04
CA ASP A 74 -3.47 11.63 16.10
C ASP A 74 -3.17 11.10 14.68
N ALA A 75 -2.98 12.01 13.73
CA ALA A 75 -2.63 11.64 12.38
C ALA A 75 -1.22 11.07 12.30
N VAL A 76 -1.06 10.16 11.34
CA VAL A 76 0.22 9.54 11.01
C VAL A 76 0.62 10.03 9.63
N SER A 77 1.91 10.29 9.46
CA SER A 77 2.54 10.41 8.15
C SER A 77 3.16 9.07 7.82
N VAL A 78 2.97 8.60 6.60
CA VAL A 78 3.50 7.33 6.12
C VAL A 78 4.23 7.47 4.80
N LEU A 79 5.24 6.64 4.61
CA LEU A 79 5.97 6.48 3.36
C LEU A 79 5.49 5.21 2.63
N LEU A 80 4.95 5.37 1.43
CA LEU A 80 4.49 4.29 0.58
C LEU A 80 5.51 4.01 -0.52
N VAL A 81 5.90 2.75 -0.67
CA VAL A 81 6.75 2.30 -1.78
C VAL A 81 6.27 0.96 -2.32
N ASN A 82 6.34 0.75 -3.64
CA ASN A 82 6.18 -0.60 -4.18
C ASN A 82 7.27 -1.52 -3.64
N ARG A 83 6.89 -2.72 -3.22
CA ARG A 83 7.88 -3.78 -3.00
C ARG A 83 8.62 -4.07 -4.29
N ILE A 84 9.90 -4.36 -4.18
CA ILE A 84 10.71 -4.80 -5.30
C ILE A 84 11.19 -6.23 -5.05
N ASP A 85 11.34 -6.98 -6.13
CA ASP A 85 12.12 -8.21 -6.11
C ASP A 85 13.61 -7.86 -6.01
N MET A 86 14.30 -8.35 -4.99
CA MET A 86 15.71 -8.00 -4.77
C MET A 86 16.66 -8.66 -5.78
N GLY A 87 16.22 -9.75 -6.44
CA GLY A 87 16.96 -10.47 -7.46
C GLY A 87 16.81 -9.86 -8.85
N THR A 88 15.62 -9.40 -9.22
CA THR A 88 15.36 -8.81 -10.56
C THR A 88 15.34 -7.28 -10.56
N GLY A 89 15.07 -6.66 -9.41
CA GLY A 89 14.80 -5.22 -9.29
C GLY A 89 13.41 -4.82 -9.78
N GLU A 90 12.56 -5.78 -10.17
CA GLU A 90 11.21 -5.51 -10.66
C GLU A 90 10.26 -5.15 -9.52
N ARG A 91 9.33 -4.24 -9.80
CA ARG A 91 8.29 -3.84 -8.86
C ARG A 91 7.24 -4.93 -8.75
N ARG A 92 6.71 -5.11 -7.56
CA ARG A 92 5.58 -5.98 -7.23
C ARG A 92 4.35 -5.11 -6.97
N GLY A 93 3.16 -5.70 -7.17
CA GLY A 93 1.88 -5.05 -6.93
C GLY A 93 1.54 -4.79 -5.45
N ASP A 94 2.45 -5.13 -4.54
CA ASP A 94 2.32 -4.90 -3.10
C ASP A 94 2.99 -3.59 -2.71
N ILE A 95 2.36 -2.84 -1.79
CA ILE A 95 2.87 -1.57 -1.27
C ILE A 95 3.33 -1.78 0.18
N SER A 96 4.57 -1.41 0.47
CA SER A 96 5.09 -1.33 1.84
C SER A 96 4.84 0.06 2.42
N VAL A 97 4.41 0.08 3.68
CA VAL A 97 4.21 1.29 4.49
C VAL A 97 5.39 1.42 5.44
N ASP A 98 6.05 2.59 5.44
CA ASP A 98 7.24 2.88 6.25
C ASP A 98 8.34 1.82 6.13
N LEU A 99 8.47 1.25 4.94
CA LEU A 99 9.40 0.15 4.62
C LEU A 99 9.14 -1.14 5.43
N GLY A 100 7.98 -1.24 6.08
CA GLY A 100 7.52 -2.39 6.84
C GLY A 100 6.83 -3.46 5.99
N ALA A 101 5.98 -4.25 6.66
CA ALA A 101 5.15 -5.25 6.00
C ALA A 101 4.27 -4.61 4.91
N PRO A 102 3.97 -5.35 3.83
CA PRO A 102 3.06 -4.84 2.82
C PRO A 102 1.67 -4.69 3.42
N GLU A 103 1.06 -3.53 3.18
CA GLU A 103 -0.30 -3.23 3.60
C GLU A 103 -1.12 -2.87 2.37
N PRO A 104 -2.42 -3.16 2.39
CA PRO A 104 -3.26 -2.73 1.32
C PRO A 104 -3.50 -1.21 1.32
N VAL A 105 -3.32 -0.56 0.16
CA VAL A 105 -3.75 0.81 -0.12
C VAL A 105 -4.96 0.86 -1.07
N TRP A 106 -5.93 1.71 -0.77
CA TRP A 106 -7.06 2.00 -1.65
C TRP A 106 -7.26 3.50 -1.80
N ARG A 107 -7.56 3.95 -3.03
CA ARG A 107 -7.98 5.33 -3.28
C ARG A 107 -9.46 5.48 -2.98
N VAL A 108 -9.79 6.50 -2.19
CA VAL A 108 -11.18 6.88 -1.90
C VAL A 108 -11.75 7.56 -3.14
N SER A 109 -12.77 6.94 -3.72
CA SER A 109 -13.58 7.53 -4.78
C SER A 109 -14.55 8.55 -4.17
N GLU A 110 -14.67 9.74 -4.75
CA GLU A 110 -15.73 10.72 -4.41
C GLU A 110 -17.15 10.22 -4.72
#